data_AF-A0A7R9AZU4-F1
#
_entry.id   AF-A0A7R9AZU4-F1
#
_cell.length_a   1.000
_cell.length_b   1.000
_cell.length_c   1.000
_cell.angle_alpha   90.00
_cell.angle_beta   90.00
_cell.angle_gamma   90.00
#
_symmetry.space_group_name_H-M   'P 1'
#
loop_
_entity.id
_entity.type
_entity.pdbx_description
1 polymer ?
#
loop_
_entity_poly.entity_id
_entity_poly.type
_entity_poly.pdbx_seq_one_letter_code
_entity_poly.pdbx_strand_id
1 'polypeptide(L)'
;LECQLHYAQAQLDKLKKTNVFNATFHIWHSGHFGTINNFRLGRLPSAPVDWSEINAAWGQTALLLTALARKMNLTFQRFRLVPYGNHSYIEVLAEHRALPLYGSGGFRFLWDTKFDAAMVAFLDCLQQFKEEVEKGDSGFCLPYKMERGKIEDSATGNSYSIKIQFNSEEQWTKALKFLLTNLKWGLAWVSSQFTKDNTDSLNR
;
A
#
# COMPACT_ATOMS: atom_id res chain seq x y z
N LEU A 1 27.94 -28.65 20.48
CA LEU A 1 28.10 -27.20 20.23
C LEU A 1 27.86 -26.86 18.75
N GLU A 2 28.49 -27.55 17.81
CA GLU A 2 28.34 -27.33 16.36
C GLU A 2 26.91 -27.51 15.82
N CYS A 3 26.16 -28.54 16.26
CA CYS A 3 24.76 -28.69 15.87
C CYS A 3 23.87 -27.51 16.31
N GLN A 4 24.16 -26.89 17.45
CA GLN A 4 23.39 -25.73 17.91
C GLN A 4 23.77 -24.46 17.15
N LEU A 5 25.05 -24.30 16.79
CA LEU A 5 25.50 -23.25 15.89
C LEU A 5 24.87 -23.40 14.50
N HIS A 6 24.81 -24.61 13.95
CA HIS A 6 24.21 -24.88 12.64
C HIS A 6 22.68 -24.69 12.66
N TYR A 7 22.00 -25.06 13.74
CA TYR A 7 20.58 -24.80 13.93
C TYR A 7 20.29 -23.30 14.09
N ALA A 8 21.06 -22.59 14.91
CA ALA A 8 20.95 -21.15 15.08
C ALA A 8 21.22 -20.41 13.78
N GLN A 9 22.22 -20.85 13.00
CA GLN A 9 22.54 -20.32 11.68
C GLN A 9 21.40 -20.58 10.68
N ALA A 10 20.83 -21.78 10.67
CA ALA A 10 19.68 -22.11 9.81
C ALA A 10 18.41 -21.31 10.19
N GLN A 11 18.18 -21.06 11.49
CA GLN A 11 17.11 -20.17 11.96
C GLN A 11 17.40 -18.72 11.58
N LEU A 12 18.64 -18.25 11.72
CA LEU A 12 19.08 -16.93 11.26
C LEU A 12 18.89 -16.79 9.75
N ASP A 13 19.23 -17.79 8.95
CA ASP A 13 19.07 -17.77 7.51
C ASP A 13 17.60 -17.83 7.09
N LYS A 14 16.76 -18.55 7.85
CA LYS A 14 15.30 -18.55 7.67
C LYS A 14 14.67 -17.20 8.06
N LEU A 15 15.16 -16.58 9.12
CA LEU A 15 14.74 -15.24 9.57
C LEU A 15 15.24 -14.15 8.61
N LYS A 16 16.46 -14.25 8.08
CA LYS A 16 17.02 -13.39 7.03
C LYS A 16 16.23 -13.51 5.72
N LYS A 17 15.73 -14.70 5.38
CA LYS A 17 14.84 -14.94 4.24
C LYS A 17 13.41 -14.43 4.47
N THR A 18 12.99 -14.31 5.72
CA THR A 18 11.70 -13.72 6.07
C THR A 18 11.88 -12.22 6.07
N ASN A 19 11.70 -11.60 4.90
CA ASN A 19 11.80 -10.15 4.78
C ASN A 19 10.92 -9.49 5.86
N VAL A 20 11.52 -8.64 6.70
CA VAL A 20 10.85 -7.98 7.84
C VAL A 20 9.56 -7.28 7.38
N PHE A 21 9.52 -6.78 6.15
CA PHE A 21 8.32 -6.17 5.60
C PHE A 21 7.21 -7.19 5.29
N ASN A 22 7.54 -8.36 4.72
CA ASN A 22 6.54 -9.43 4.50
C ASN A 22 6.02 -10.01 5.82
N ALA A 23 6.86 -10.04 6.87
CA ALA A 23 6.42 -10.43 8.21
C ALA A 23 5.51 -9.38 8.87
N THR A 24 5.70 -8.10 8.54
CA THR A 24 4.96 -6.98 9.17
C THR A 24 3.68 -6.61 8.40
N PHE A 25 3.67 -6.76 7.08
CA PHE A 25 2.56 -6.36 6.21
C PHE A 25 2.10 -7.53 5.34
N HIS A 26 1.14 -8.29 5.85
CA HIS A 26 0.55 -9.41 5.13
C HIS A 26 -0.57 -8.91 4.20
N ILE A 27 -0.25 -8.74 2.91
CA ILE A 27 -1.24 -8.40 1.88
C ILE A 27 -1.80 -9.66 1.22
N TRP A 28 -3.12 -9.85 1.34
CA TRP A 28 -3.84 -10.98 0.77
C TRP A 28 -5.21 -10.55 0.19
N HIS A 29 -6.11 -11.50 -0.01
CA HIS A 29 -7.47 -11.23 -0.44
C HIS A 29 -8.47 -12.10 0.35
N SER A 30 -9.67 -11.58 0.54
CA SER A 30 -10.82 -12.32 1.07
C SER A 30 -12.01 -12.08 0.15
N GLY A 31 -12.30 -13.05 -0.72
CA GLY A 31 -13.26 -12.89 -1.82
C GLY A 31 -12.94 -11.69 -2.72
N HIS A 32 -13.88 -10.74 -2.78
CA HIS A 32 -13.73 -9.51 -3.57
C HIS A 32 -12.85 -8.45 -2.91
N PHE A 33 -12.55 -8.57 -1.62
CA PHE A 33 -11.73 -7.59 -0.88
C PHE A 33 -10.24 -7.88 -1.03
N GLY A 34 -9.44 -6.82 -1.17
CA GLY A 34 -8.03 -6.88 -0.77
C GLY A 34 -7.92 -6.75 0.74
N THR A 35 -6.96 -7.44 1.36
CA THR A 35 -6.73 -7.36 2.80
C THR A 35 -5.28 -7.01 3.12
N ILE A 36 -5.07 -6.28 4.20
CA ILE A 36 -3.75 -6.00 4.78
C ILE A 36 -3.80 -6.27 6.28
N ASN A 37 -2.94 -7.16 6.78
CA ASN A 37 -2.94 -7.61 8.18
C ASN A 37 -4.34 -8.03 8.66
N ASN A 38 -5.05 -8.76 7.79
CA ASN A 38 -6.43 -9.27 7.95
C ASN A 38 -7.55 -8.21 7.95
N PHE A 39 -7.25 -6.92 7.83
CA PHE A 39 -8.28 -5.89 7.64
C PHE A 39 -8.69 -5.79 6.17
N ARG A 40 -10.00 -5.82 5.90
CA ARG A 40 -10.56 -5.65 4.56
C ARG A 40 -10.55 -4.18 4.17
N LEU A 41 -9.98 -3.89 3.00
CA LEU A 41 -9.98 -2.55 2.42
C LEU A 41 -11.04 -2.47 1.33
N GLY A 42 -12.20 -1.95 1.68
CA GLY A 42 -13.35 -1.82 0.79
C GLY A 42 -14.65 -2.14 1.51
N ARG A 43 -15.77 -2.04 0.79
CA ARG A 43 -17.11 -2.34 1.28
C ARG A 43 -17.98 -2.87 0.16
N LEU A 44 -18.91 -3.78 0.46
CA LEU A 44 -19.89 -4.27 -0.50
C LEU A 44 -21.29 -4.22 0.11
N PRO A 45 -22.36 -4.03 -0.69
CA PRO A 45 -23.72 -4.05 -0.17
C PRO A 45 -24.11 -5.40 0.45
N SER A 46 -23.61 -6.49 -0.14
CA SER A 46 -23.84 -7.86 0.33
C SER A 46 -22.95 -8.29 1.50
N ALA A 47 -21.87 -7.54 1.77
CA ALA A 47 -20.90 -7.84 2.81
C ALA A 47 -20.38 -6.51 3.40
N PRO A 48 -21.16 -5.86 4.28
CA PRO A 48 -20.77 -4.60 4.87
C PRO A 48 -19.51 -4.77 5.72
N VAL A 49 -18.58 -3.82 5.58
CA VAL A 49 -17.34 -3.74 6.35
C VAL A 49 -17.37 -2.48 7.19
N ASP A 50 -17.11 -2.60 8.49
CA ASP A 50 -17.13 -1.46 9.39
C ASP A 50 -16.04 -0.44 9.05
N TRP A 51 -16.36 0.83 9.19
CA TRP A 51 -15.43 1.91 8.90
C TRP A 51 -14.18 1.87 9.78
N SER A 52 -14.28 1.37 11.02
CA SER A 52 -13.12 1.14 11.87
C SER A 52 -12.12 0.15 11.26
N GLU A 53 -12.60 -0.90 10.59
CA GLU A 53 -11.78 -1.88 9.87
C GLU A 53 -11.15 -1.26 8.61
N ILE A 54 -11.94 -0.53 7.82
CA ILE A 54 -11.46 0.17 6.62
C ILE A 54 -10.38 1.20 6.99
N ASN A 55 -10.60 1.95 8.06
CA ASN A 55 -9.66 2.94 8.58
C ASN A 55 -8.37 2.28 9.08
N ALA A 56 -8.48 1.13 9.77
CA ALA A 56 -7.32 0.35 10.19
C ALA A 56 -6.52 -0.16 8.98
N ALA A 57 -7.20 -0.67 7.95
CA ALA A 57 -6.58 -1.08 6.70
C ALA A 57 -5.83 0.09 6.04
N TRP A 58 -6.46 1.26 5.90
CA TRP A 58 -5.80 2.47 5.39
C TRP A 58 -4.58 2.89 6.22
N GLY A 59 -4.66 2.77 7.54
CA GLY A 59 -3.53 3.02 8.42
C GLY A 59 -2.34 2.11 8.17
N GLN A 60 -2.59 0.81 8.00
CA GLN A 60 -1.56 -0.15 7.63
C GLN A 60 -0.98 0.14 6.24
N THR A 61 -1.82 0.51 5.28
CA THR A 61 -1.42 0.88 3.93
C THR A 61 -0.55 2.14 3.90
N ALA A 62 -0.90 3.16 4.69
CA ALA A 62 -0.07 4.37 4.87
C ALA A 62 1.28 4.07 5.50
N LEU A 63 1.30 3.22 6.54
CA LEU A 63 2.53 2.80 7.19
C LEU A 63 3.44 2.03 6.25
N LEU A 64 2.88 1.10 5.47
CA LEU A 64 3.61 0.31 4.49
C LEU A 64 4.29 1.20 3.45
N LEU A 65 3.53 2.07 2.77
CA LEU A 65 4.10 2.92 1.71
C LEU A 65 5.15 3.89 2.28
N THR A 66 4.94 4.43 3.48
CA THR A 66 5.94 5.25 4.18
C THR A 66 7.21 4.47 4.45
N ALA A 67 7.10 3.22 4.91
CA ALA A 67 8.25 2.38 5.22
C ALA A 67 9.04 1.99 3.96
N LEU A 68 8.34 1.67 2.86
CA LEU A 68 8.95 1.42 1.56
C LEU A 68 9.68 2.64 1.02
N ALA A 69 9.04 3.82 1.04
CA ALA A 69 9.65 5.07 0.58
C ALA A 69 10.91 5.42 1.38
N ARG A 70 10.85 5.36 2.72
CA ARG A 70 12.01 5.58 3.60
C ARG A 70 13.16 4.64 3.27
N LYS A 71 12.83 3.38 3.01
CA LYS A 71 13.84 2.36 2.70
C LYS A 71 14.54 2.61 1.36
N MET A 72 13.84 3.20 0.39
CA MET A 72 14.41 3.63 -0.89
C MET A 72 15.01 5.04 -0.86
N ASN A 73 15.03 5.70 0.31
CA ASN A 73 15.37 7.13 0.43
C ASN A 73 14.53 8.04 -0.48
N LEU A 74 13.29 7.64 -0.79
CA LEU A 74 12.35 8.41 -1.58
C LEU A 74 11.63 9.43 -0.71
N THR A 75 11.66 10.69 -1.14
CA THR A 75 10.83 11.76 -0.59
C THR A 75 9.72 12.11 -1.57
N PHE A 76 8.47 11.94 -1.16
CA PHE A 76 7.32 12.28 -1.99
C PHE A 76 7.22 13.80 -2.21
N GLN A 77 6.88 14.16 -3.44
CA GLN A 77 6.53 15.52 -3.85
C GLN A 77 5.05 15.79 -3.54
N ARG A 78 4.72 17.06 -3.28
CA ARG A 78 3.38 17.59 -2.96
C ARG A 78 2.75 17.10 -1.66
N PHE A 79 3.03 15.87 -1.26
CA PHE A 79 2.34 15.20 -0.17
C PHE A 79 3.31 14.53 0.80
N ARG A 80 2.91 14.47 2.08
CA ARG A 80 3.57 13.67 3.11
C ARG A 80 2.58 12.71 3.73
N LEU A 81 2.87 11.41 3.65
CA LEU A 81 2.11 10.38 4.35
C LEU A 81 2.42 10.43 5.85
N VAL A 82 1.37 10.47 6.69
CA VAL A 82 1.50 10.43 8.14
C VAL A 82 0.74 9.23 8.70
N PRO A 83 1.44 8.11 8.95
CA PRO A 83 0.86 6.94 9.62
C PRO A 83 0.49 7.29 11.06
N TYR A 84 -0.79 7.15 11.40
CA TYR A 84 -1.34 7.46 12.72
C TYR A 84 -2.45 6.45 13.09
N GLY A 85 -2.12 5.17 12.97
CA GLY A 85 -3.07 4.07 13.21
C GLY A 85 -4.29 4.17 12.29
N ASN A 86 -5.49 3.94 12.84
CA ASN A 86 -6.76 4.08 12.12
C ASN A 86 -7.19 5.54 11.89
N HIS A 87 -6.36 6.53 12.23
CA HIS A 87 -6.60 7.94 11.93
C HIS A 87 -5.45 8.53 11.10
N SER A 88 -4.82 7.69 10.26
CA SER A 88 -3.76 8.12 9.35
C SER A 88 -4.25 9.20 8.38
N TYR A 89 -3.35 10.07 7.95
CA TYR A 89 -3.70 11.21 7.10
C TYR A 89 -2.55 11.58 6.16
N ILE A 90 -2.85 12.47 5.21
CA ILE A 90 -1.88 13.00 4.25
C ILE A 90 -1.80 14.49 4.40
N GLU A 91 -0.59 15.02 4.49
CA GLU A 91 -0.37 16.46 4.49
C GLU A 91 -0.07 16.96 3.09
N VAL A 92 -0.76 18.02 2.67
CA VAL A 92 -0.45 18.79 1.46
C VAL A 92 0.66 19.78 1.80
N LEU A 93 1.84 19.60 1.22
CA LEU A 93 3.04 20.35 1.60
C LEU A 93 2.93 21.85 1.32
N ALA A 94 2.27 22.23 0.22
CA ALA A 94 2.12 23.63 -0.16
C ALA A 94 1.12 24.40 0.73
N GLU A 95 0.13 23.71 1.28
CA GLU A 95 -0.97 24.33 2.04
C GLU A 95 -0.86 24.08 3.55
N HIS A 96 0.08 23.23 3.99
CA HIS A 96 0.18 22.72 5.37
C HIS A 96 -1.15 22.17 5.89
N ARG A 97 -1.92 21.55 5.01
CA ARG A 97 -3.27 21.05 5.29
C ARG A 97 -3.28 19.53 5.40
N ALA A 98 -3.97 19.01 6.40
CA ALA A 98 -4.21 17.57 6.55
C ALA A 98 -5.47 17.11 5.80
N LEU A 99 -5.34 16.00 5.08
CA LEU A 99 -6.39 15.25 4.40
C LEU A 99 -6.55 13.90 5.12
N PRO A 100 -7.66 13.66 5.85
CA PRO A 100 -7.87 12.43 6.58
C PRO A 100 -7.97 11.24 5.63
N LEU A 101 -7.20 10.19 5.88
CA LEU A 101 -7.30 8.89 5.20
C LEU A 101 -8.11 7.92 6.06
N TYR A 102 -9.19 8.44 6.66
CA TYR A 102 -10.17 7.71 7.45
C TYR A 102 -11.55 8.36 7.30
N GLY A 103 -12.60 7.58 7.53
CA GLY A 103 -13.99 8.03 7.48
C GLY A 103 -14.84 7.45 8.61
N SER A 104 -15.99 8.05 8.87
CA SER A 104 -16.97 7.57 9.86
C SER A 104 -18.23 6.98 9.22
N GLY A 105 -18.31 6.97 7.89
CA GLY A 105 -19.51 6.56 7.15
C GLY A 105 -20.72 7.49 7.34
N GLY A 106 -21.88 7.00 6.93
CA GLY A 106 -23.18 7.68 7.03
C GLY A 106 -23.43 8.73 5.94
N PHE A 107 -24.62 9.34 5.96
CA PHE A 107 -25.06 10.30 4.93
C PHE A 107 -24.14 11.53 4.81
N ARG A 108 -23.48 11.94 5.91
CA ARG A 108 -22.55 13.07 5.94
C ARG A 108 -21.29 12.83 5.10
N PHE A 109 -20.91 11.57 4.94
CA PHE A 109 -19.72 11.14 4.20
C PHE A 109 -19.90 11.23 2.68
N LEU A 110 -21.15 11.22 2.17
CA LEU A 110 -21.44 11.47 0.75
C LEU A 110 -21.09 12.89 0.29
N TRP A 111 -20.91 13.82 1.24
CA TRP A 111 -20.64 15.23 0.98
C TRP A 111 -19.23 15.67 1.41
N ASP A 112 -18.46 14.80 2.09
CA ASP A 112 -17.09 15.11 2.50
C ASP A 112 -16.07 14.62 1.48
N THR A 113 -15.58 15.54 0.65
CA THR A 113 -14.59 15.24 -0.39
C THR A 113 -13.17 15.10 0.16
N LYS A 114 -12.94 15.32 1.46
CA LYS A 114 -11.59 15.28 2.03
C LYS A 114 -10.98 13.87 2.01
N PHE A 115 -11.79 12.85 2.27
CA PHE A 115 -11.34 11.47 2.20
C PHE A 115 -11.02 11.05 0.76
N ASP A 116 -11.86 11.42 -0.20
CA ASP A 116 -11.58 11.24 -1.63
C ASP A 116 -10.29 11.95 -2.05
N ALA A 117 -10.07 13.18 -1.59
CA ALA A 117 -8.83 13.92 -1.83
C ALA A 117 -7.62 13.21 -1.21
N ALA A 118 -7.75 12.67 0.01
CA ALA A 118 -6.70 11.89 0.66
C ALA A 118 -6.37 10.62 -0.15
N MET A 119 -7.36 9.87 -0.62
CA MET A 119 -7.12 8.67 -1.43
C MET A 119 -6.46 8.98 -2.77
N VAL A 120 -6.81 10.11 -3.40
CA VAL A 120 -6.14 10.57 -4.62
C VAL A 120 -4.70 10.98 -4.35
N ALA A 121 -4.44 11.70 -3.26
CA ALA A 121 -3.09 12.07 -2.85
C ALA A 121 -2.25 10.83 -2.48
N PHE A 122 -2.86 9.82 -1.86
CA PHE A 122 -2.21 8.54 -1.61
C PHE A 122 -1.78 7.87 -2.92
N LEU A 123 -2.70 7.82 -3.89
CA LEU A 123 -2.43 7.20 -5.19
C LEU A 123 -1.31 7.93 -5.93
N ASP A 124 -1.22 9.25 -5.77
CA ASP A 124 -0.12 10.06 -6.28
C ASP A 124 1.22 9.67 -5.66
N CYS A 125 1.30 9.52 -4.33
CA CYS A 125 2.50 9.00 -3.68
C CYS A 125 2.88 7.60 -4.19
N LEU A 126 1.90 6.72 -4.38
CA LEU A 126 2.16 5.37 -4.90
C LEU A 126 2.65 5.40 -6.35
N GLN A 127 2.18 6.35 -7.16
CA GLN A 127 2.66 6.58 -8.52
C GLN A 127 4.11 7.09 -8.54
N GLN A 128 4.47 8.02 -7.65
CA GLN A 128 5.87 8.45 -7.50
C GLN A 128 6.78 7.29 -7.05
N PHE A 129 6.30 6.47 -6.12
CA PHE A 129 7.02 5.26 -5.71
C PHE A 129 7.24 4.29 -6.87
N LYS A 130 6.21 4.05 -7.69
CA LYS A 130 6.29 3.24 -8.90
C LYS A 130 7.42 3.77 -9.81
N GLU A 131 7.42 5.06 -10.11
CA GLU A 131 8.40 5.68 -11.00
C GLU A 131 9.84 5.49 -10.51
N GLU A 132 10.09 5.59 -9.20
CA GLU A 132 11.42 5.32 -8.64
C GLU A 132 11.82 3.84 -8.70
N VAL A 133 10.88 2.94 -8.45
CA VAL A 133 11.12 1.50 -8.56
C VAL A 133 11.46 1.09 -10.01
N GLU A 134 10.74 1.65 -10.98
CA GLU A 134 10.92 1.32 -12.41
C GLU A 134 12.19 1.94 -13.01
N LYS A 135 12.71 3.05 -12.44
CA LYS A 135 14.03 3.60 -12.81
C LYS A 135 15.18 2.65 -12.49
N GLY A 136 15.07 1.90 -11.37
CA GLY A 136 16.13 1.02 -10.89
C GLY A 136 16.18 -0.36 -11.57
N ASP A 137 15.12 -0.75 -12.28
CA ASP A 137 15.00 -2.08 -12.88
C ASP A 137 14.11 -2.02 -14.13
N SER A 138 14.73 -2.03 -15.31
CA SER A 138 14.03 -1.85 -16.60
C SER A 138 13.04 -2.96 -16.95
N GLY A 139 12.99 -4.06 -16.19
CA GLY A 139 12.07 -5.18 -16.39
C GLY A 139 10.91 -5.24 -15.40
N PHE A 140 10.95 -4.48 -14.31
CA PHE A 140 9.88 -4.50 -13.31
C PHE A 140 8.81 -3.45 -13.63
N CYS A 141 7.54 -3.83 -13.53
CA CYS A 141 6.42 -2.91 -13.68
C CYS A 141 5.30 -3.31 -12.73
N LEU A 142 4.64 -2.33 -12.11
CA LEU A 142 3.45 -2.61 -11.31
C LEU A 142 2.29 -3.04 -12.22
N PRO A 143 1.51 -4.05 -11.83
CA PRO A 143 0.51 -4.67 -12.71
C PRO A 143 -0.63 -3.73 -13.10
N TYR A 144 -0.98 -2.78 -12.22
CA TYR A 144 -2.08 -1.84 -12.45
C TYR A 144 -1.55 -0.41 -12.62
N LYS A 145 -1.97 0.26 -13.70
CA LYS A 145 -1.59 1.65 -13.95
C LYS A 145 -2.40 2.57 -13.05
N MET A 146 -1.80 3.68 -12.62
CA MET A 146 -2.43 4.62 -11.69
C MET A 146 -2.36 6.02 -12.29
N GLU A 147 -3.51 6.66 -12.48
CA GLU A 147 -3.56 8.01 -13.00
C GLU A 147 -4.79 8.76 -12.48
N ARG A 148 -4.59 10.00 -12.01
CA ARG A 148 -5.65 10.97 -11.67
C ARG A 148 -6.76 10.39 -10.76
N GLY A 149 -6.40 9.57 -9.78
CA GLY A 149 -7.37 8.96 -8.85
C GLY A 149 -8.08 7.72 -9.39
N LYS A 150 -7.60 7.14 -10.49
CA LYS A 150 -8.09 5.88 -11.05
C LYS A 150 -6.98 4.85 -11.15
N ILE A 151 -7.37 3.59 -11.07
CA ILE A 151 -6.51 2.44 -11.24
C ILE A 151 -7.02 1.61 -12.41
N GLU A 152 -6.14 1.37 -13.39
CA GLU A 152 -6.46 0.70 -14.64
C GLU A 152 -5.82 -0.69 -14.70
N ASP A 153 -6.64 -1.66 -15.10
CA ASP A 153 -6.22 -3.00 -15.45
C ASP A 153 -5.89 -3.06 -16.95
N SER A 154 -4.59 -3.03 -17.26
CA SER A 154 -4.10 -3.03 -18.64
C SER A 154 -4.51 -4.28 -19.42
N ALA A 155 -4.82 -5.40 -18.74
CA ALA A 155 -5.24 -6.63 -19.41
C ALA A 155 -6.69 -6.54 -19.92
N THR A 156 -7.55 -5.79 -19.23
CA THR A 156 -8.97 -5.66 -19.58
C THR A 156 -9.34 -4.29 -20.14
N GLY A 157 -8.47 -3.29 -20.02
CA GLY A 157 -8.73 -1.89 -20.36
C GLY A 157 -9.70 -1.18 -19.39
N ASN A 158 -10.10 -1.85 -18.31
CA ASN A 158 -11.04 -1.28 -17.35
C ASN A 158 -10.34 -0.37 -16.36
N SER A 159 -10.96 0.77 -16.08
CA SER A 159 -10.47 1.78 -15.12
C SER A 159 -11.46 1.96 -13.97
N TYR A 160 -10.96 1.90 -12.74
CA TYR A 160 -11.76 1.98 -11.52
C TYR A 160 -11.32 3.18 -10.67
N SER A 161 -12.28 3.99 -10.22
CA SER A 161 -12.00 5.16 -9.38
C SER A 161 -11.72 4.75 -7.94
N ILE A 162 -10.74 5.40 -7.30
CA ILE A 162 -10.49 5.27 -5.86
C ILE A 162 -11.39 6.18 -5.02
N LYS A 163 -12.06 7.15 -5.64
CA LYS A 163 -13.02 8.03 -5.00
C LYS A 163 -14.32 7.29 -4.72
N ILE A 164 -15.00 7.66 -3.65
CA ILE A 164 -16.33 7.11 -3.32
C ILE A 164 -17.42 7.93 -3.98
N GLN A 165 -17.23 9.24 -4.14
CA GLN A 165 -18.24 10.08 -4.77
C GLN A 165 -18.49 9.65 -6.23
N PHE A 166 -19.76 9.51 -6.58
CA PHE A 166 -20.23 9.04 -7.90
C PHE A 166 -19.65 7.67 -8.30
N ASN A 167 -19.40 6.80 -7.31
CA ASN A 167 -18.84 5.46 -7.52
C ASN A 167 -19.72 4.40 -6.85
N SER A 168 -19.63 3.15 -7.31
CA SER A 168 -20.28 2.01 -6.65
C SER A 168 -19.34 1.40 -5.59
N GLU A 169 -19.91 0.81 -4.53
CA GLU A 169 -19.12 0.13 -3.50
C GLU A 169 -18.28 -1.03 -4.09
N GLU A 170 -18.80 -1.73 -5.10
CA GLU A 170 -18.12 -2.80 -5.82
C GLU A 170 -16.91 -2.27 -6.61
N GLN A 171 -17.09 -1.20 -7.39
CA GLN A 171 -16.02 -0.60 -8.18
C GLN A 171 -14.93 0.00 -7.29
N TRP A 172 -15.33 0.68 -6.21
CA TRP A 172 -14.42 1.21 -5.22
C TRP A 172 -13.60 0.10 -4.54
N THR A 173 -14.26 -0.98 -4.09
CA THR A 173 -13.58 -2.14 -3.51
C THR A 173 -12.60 -2.79 -4.48
N LYS A 174 -12.96 -2.87 -5.77
CA LYS A 174 -12.07 -3.41 -6.80
C LYS A 174 -10.85 -2.52 -7.02
N ALA A 175 -11.02 -1.19 -7.06
CA ALA A 175 -9.90 -0.25 -7.12
C ALA A 175 -8.95 -0.44 -5.93
N LEU A 176 -9.48 -0.53 -4.71
CA LEU A 176 -8.68 -0.73 -3.50
C LEU A 176 -7.95 -2.08 -3.47
N LYS A 177 -8.56 -3.14 -4.02
CA LYS A 177 -7.89 -4.43 -4.20
C LYS A 177 -6.69 -4.30 -5.14
N PHE A 178 -6.83 -3.61 -6.27
CA PHE A 178 -5.73 -3.36 -7.20
C PHE A 178 -4.63 -2.49 -6.59
N LEU A 179 -5.00 -1.48 -5.79
CA LEU A 179 -4.04 -0.69 -5.02
C LEU A 179 -3.19 -1.56 -4.09
N LEU A 180 -3.82 -2.46 -3.32
CA LEU A 180 -3.10 -3.38 -2.44
C LEU A 180 -2.24 -4.37 -3.23
N THR A 181 -2.68 -4.82 -4.41
CA THR A 181 -1.86 -5.65 -5.28
C THR A 181 -0.61 -4.90 -5.74
N ASN A 182 -0.73 -3.65 -6.19
CA ASN A 182 0.44 -2.83 -6.56
C ASN A 182 1.42 -2.68 -5.39
N LEU A 183 0.91 -2.40 -4.18
CA LEU A 183 1.74 -2.33 -2.98
C LEU A 183 2.44 -3.66 -2.67
N LYS A 184 1.76 -4.80 -2.85
CA LYS A 184 2.36 -6.14 -2.67
C LYS A 184 3.48 -6.40 -3.67
N TRP A 185 3.33 -5.96 -4.91
CA TRP A 185 4.39 -6.07 -5.93
C TRP A 185 5.57 -5.15 -5.58
N GLY A 186 5.31 -3.91 -5.19
CA GLY A 186 6.34 -2.98 -4.71
C GLY A 186 7.10 -3.52 -3.48
N LEU A 187 6.36 -4.12 -2.54
CA LEU A 187 6.92 -4.80 -1.37
C LEU A 187 7.88 -5.93 -1.77
N ALA A 188 7.46 -6.78 -2.71
CA ALA A 188 8.27 -7.89 -3.19
C ALA A 188 9.54 -7.42 -3.91
N TRP A 189 9.44 -6.36 -4.72
CA TRP A 189 10.59 -5.76 -5.40
C TRP A 189 11.58 -5.15 -4.40
N VAL A 190 11.11 -4.29 -3.49
CA VAL A 190 11.95 -3.69 -2.46
C VAL A 190 12.60 -4.79 -1.61
N SER A 191 11.88 -5.88 -1.35
CA SER A 191 12.41 -7.04 -0.64
C SER A 191 13.52 -7.77 -1.38
N SER A 192 13.45 -7.88 -2.71
CA SER A 192 14.46 -8.56 -3.52
C SER A 192 15.74 -7.74 -3.67
N GLN A 193 15.65 -6.40 -3.68
CA GLN A 193 16.83 -5.54 -3.67
C GLN A 193 17.67 -5.74 -2.39
N PHE A 194 17.05 -5.95 -1.21
CA PHE A 194 17.82 -6.26 0.01
C PHE A 194 18.56 -7.58 -0.03
N THR A 195 17.97 -8.59 -0.68
CA THR A 195 18.67 -9.86 -0.80
C THR A 195 19.93 -9.70 -1.64
N LYS A 196 19.90 -8.88 -2.69
CA LYS A 196 21.06 -8.58 -3.54
C LYS A 196 22.15 -7.81 -2.78
N ASP A 197 21.79 -6.71 -2.12
CA ASP A 197 22.74 -5.88 -1.35
C ASP A 197 23.50 -6.68 -0.28
N ASN A 198 22.80 -7.58 0.42
CA ASN A 198 23.43 -8.42 1.43
C ASN A 198 24.41 -9.43 0.82
N THR A 199 24.07 -10.07 -0.30
CA THR A 199 25.01 -10.97 -1.00
C THR A 199 26.25 -10.24 -1.52
N ASP A 200 26.10 -9.02 -2.04
CA ASP A 200 27.23 -8.25 -2.55
C ASP A 200 28.16 -7.77 -1.42
N SER A 201 27.62 -7.51 -0.23
CA SER A 201 28.40 -7.17 0.97
C SER A 201 29.13 -8.36 1.60
N LEU A 202 28.65 -9.59 1.40
CA LEU A 202 29.26 -10.83 1.89
C LEU A 202 30.34 -11.38 0.94
N ASN A 203 30.31 -10.96 -0.32
CA ASN A 203 31.26 -11.36 -1.36
C ASN A 203 32.42 -10.35 -1.55
N ARG A 204 32.51 -9.33 -0.69
CA ARG A 204 33.66 -8.41 -0.57
C ARG A 204 34.39 -8.65 0.75
#